data_AF-A0A257KSI1-F1
#
_entry.id   AF-A0A257KSI1-F1
#
_cell.length_a   1.000
_cell.length_b   1.000
_cell.length_c   1.000
_cell.angle_alpha   90.00
_cell.angle_beta   90.00
_cell.angle_gamma   90.00
#
_symmetry.space_group_name_H-M   'P 1'
#
loop_
_entity.id
_entity.type
_entity.pdbx_description
1 polymer ?
#
loop_
_entity_poly.entity_id
_entity_poly.type
_entity_poly.pdbx_seq_one_letter_code
_entity_poly.pdbx_strand_id
1 'polypeptide(L)'
;MIAAPDDAGEPGRSAAADAGPDAAVSGVPLQGLGPVAGPGTRLLVLGSFPGVASLAAQQYYGHPRNHFWPILAALWGVDLPALPYHQRLLQMQQHGLGLWDVYASCQR
;
A
#
# COMPACT_ATOMS: atom_id res chain seq x y z
N MET A 1 -1.10 75.68 1.24
CA MET A 1 -0.61 75.42 -0.12
C MET A 1 0.91 75.37 -0.05
N ILE A 2 1.48 74.20 -0.35
CA ILE A 2 2.91 73.87 -0.50
C ILE A 2 3.75 73.80 0.79
N ALA A 3 4.10 72.57 1.18
CA ALA A 3 5.36 72.22 1.84
C ALA A 3 5.95 71.01 1.08
N ALA A 4 7.26 71.08 0.84
CA ALA A 4 8.09 70.22 0.01
C ALA A 4 8.58 68.95 0.78
N PRO A 5 9.33 68.02 0.13
CA PRO A 5 9.51 66.62 0.52
C PRO A 5 10.81 66.34 1.33
N ASP A 6 11.20 65.05 1.39
CA ASP A 6 12.40 64.41 2.02
C ASP A 6 12.27 64.12 3.54
N ASP A 7 12.67 62.98 4.11
CA ASP A 7 13.62 61.93 3.71
C ASP A 7 13.45 60.68 4.63
N ALA A 8 14.05 59.58 4.19
CA ALA A 8 14.59 58.44 4.95
C ALA A 8 13.66 57.37 5.53
N GLY A 9 13.78 56.17 4.96
CA GLY A 9 13.43 54.92 5.61
C GLY A 9 13.65 53.65 4.77
N GLU A 10 14.86 53.41 4.24
CA GLU A 10 15.32 52.03 3.96
C GLU A 10 16.06 51.54 5.23
N PRO A 11 15.85 50.29 5.71
CA PRO A 11 16.35 49.14 4.97
C PRO A 11 15.53 47.84 5.14
N GLY A 12 15.22 47.18 4.02
CA GLY A 12 14.63 45.83 4.01
C GLY A 12 15.55 44.83 3.34
N ARG A 13 16.68 44.49 3.98
CA ARG A 13 17.56 43.38 3.58
C ARG A 13 16.75 42.10 3.35
N SER A 14 17.00 41.49 2.19
CA SER A 14 16.89 40.07 1.86
C SER A 14 16.46 39.14 3.00
N ALA A 15 15.32 38.49 2.79
CA ALA A 15 15.25 37.05 2.93
C ALA A 15 14.25 36.54 1.88
N ALA A 16 14.78 36.16 0.71
CA ALA A 16 14.18 35.07 -0.02
C ALA A 16 14.01 33.94 1.00
N ALA A 17 12.78 33.66 1.40
CA ALA A 17 12.48 32.45 2.14
C ALA A 17 12.88 31.32 1.22
N ASP A 18 14.05 30.77 1.51
CA ASP A 18 14.58 29.51 1.05
C ASP A 18 13.43 28.50 1.08
N ALA A 19 12.78 28.33 -0.08
CA ALA A 19 11.94 27.20 -0.35
C ALA A 19 12.90 26.02 -0.38
N GLY A 20 13.17 25.49 0.82
CA GLY A 20 14.04 24.34 1.00
C GLY A 20 13.60 23.23 0.06
N PRO A 21 14.53 22.41 -0.45
CA PRO A 21 14.23 21.33 -1.37
C PRO A 21 13.61 20.16 -0.61
N ASP A 22 12.42 20.37 -0.05
CA ASP A 22 11.50 19.31 0.34
C ASP A 22 10.23 19.47 -0.50
N ALA A 23 10.44 19.43 -1.81
CA ALA A 23 9.37 19.23 -2.77
C ALA A 23 8.74 17.87 -2.45
N ALA A 24 7.65 17.92 -1.68
CA ALA A 24 6.84 16.78 -1.29
C ALA A 24 6.72 15.81 -2.46
N VAL A 25 7.33 14.63 -2.31
CA VAL A 25 7.31 13.57 -3.32
C VAL A 25 5.85 13.14 -3.49
N SER A 26 5.19 13.73 -4.48
CA SER A 26 3.77 13.51 -4.75
C SER A 26 3.63 12.22 -5.55
N GLY A 27 3.94 11.10 -4.92
CA GLY A 27 3.73 9.77 -5.49
C GLY A 27 2.25 9.41 -5.51
N VAL A 28 1.76 8.87 -6.62
CA VAL A 28 0.40 8.30 -6.70
C VAL A 28 0.29 7.21 -5.62
N PRO A 29 -0.71 7.28 -4.72
CA PRO A 29 -0.85 6.29 -3.64
C PRO A 29 -1.13 4.91 -4.21
N LEU A 30 -0.35 3.92 -3.80
CA LEU A 30 -0.58 2.52 -4.09
C LEU A 30 -1.86 2.07 -3.39
N GLN A 31 -2.72 1.35 -4.10
CA GLN A 31 -3.95 0.78 -3.56
C GLN A 31 -3.72 -0.69 -3.19
N GLY A 32 -4.22 -1.10 -2.03
CA GLY A 32 -4.18 -2.48 -1.57
C GLY A 32 -5.16 -3.38 -2.32
N LEU A 33 -5.22 -4.65 -1.90
CA LEU A 33 -6.17 -5.62 -2.44
C LEU A 33 -7.43 -5.66 -1.57
N GLY A 34 -8.57 -6.00 -2.18
CA GLY A 34 -9.83 -6.17 -1.47
C GLY A 34 -9.85 -7.45 -0.62
N PRO A 35 -10.63 -7.48 0.47
CA PRO A 35 -10.70 -8.65 1.34
C PRO A 35 -11.20 -9.89 0.58
N VAL A 36 -10.55 -11.02 0.82
CA VAL A 36 -11.02 -12.35 0.40
C VAL A 36 -11.50 -13.08 1.65
N ALA A 37 -12.75 -12.83 2.02
CA ALA A 37 -13.42 -13.48 3.14
C ALA A 37 -14.92 -13.59 2.87
N GLY A 38 -15.54 -14.65 3.39
CA GLY A 38 -16.99 -14.88 3.31
C GLY A 38 -17.60 -15.33 4.65
N PRO A 39 -18.91 -15.60 4.71
CA PRO A 39 -19.61 -15.98 5.94
C PRO A 39 -19.04 -17.21 6.67
N GLY A 40 -18.38 -18.11 5.95
CA GLY A 40 -17.72 -19.30 6.51
C GLY A 40 -16.29 -19.08 7.00
N THR A 41 -15.80 -17.83 6.99
CA THR A 41 -14.42 -17.53 7.42
C THR A 41 -14.31 -17.68 8.93
N ARG A 42 -13.42 -18.58 9.36
CA ARG A 42 -13.12 -18.89 10.77
C ARG A 42 -11.80 -18.29 11.22
N LEU A 43 -10.85 -18.15 10.30
CA LEU A 43 -9.55 -17.55 10.52
C LEU A 43 -9.29 -16.51 9.42
N LEU A 44 -8.87 -15.30 9.81
CA LEU A 44 -8.48 -14.23 8.90
C LEU A 44 -6.99 -13.94 9.08
N VAL A 45 -6.21 -14.04 8.00
CA VAL A 45 -4.81 -13.59 8.00
C VAL A 45 -4.76 -12.17 7.47
N LEU A 46 -4.20 -11.28 8.30
CA LEU A 46 -4.01 -9.87 7.99
C LEU A 46 -2.55 -9.61 7.60
N GLY A 47 -2.31 -9.30 6.33
CA GLY A 47 -1.04 -8.76 5.85
C GLY A 47 -0.90 -7.28 6.19
N SER A 48 0.31 -6.74 6.11
CA SER A 48 0.52 -5.29 6.26
C SER A 48 0.04 -4.54 5.02
N PHE A 49 0.76 -4.71 3.90
CA PHE A 49 0.42 -4.14 2.60
C PHE A 49 1.01 -5.05 1.49
N PRO A 50 0.32 -5.23 0.36
CA PRO A 50 0.79 -6.11 -0.71
C PRO A 50 2.08 -5.58 -1.32
N GLY A 51 3.05 -6.48 -1.50
CA GLY A 51 4.30 -6.16 -2.19
C GLY A 51 4.09 -5.87 -3.68
N VAL A 52 5.13 -5.34 -4.33
CA VAL A 52 5.08 -4.94 -5.76
C VAL A 52 4.61 -6.07 -6.67
N ALA A 53 5.10 -7.30 -6.47
CA ALA A 53 4.68 -8.45 -7.28
C ALA A 53 3.20 -8.84 -7.03
N SER A 54 2.74 -8.76 -5.78
CA SER A 54 1.33 -9.00 -5.43
C SER A 54 0.41 -7.98 -6.07
N LEU A 55 0.81 -6.70 -6.07
CA LEU A 55 0.08 -5.62 -6.72
C LEU A 55 0.06 -5.78 -8.25
N ALA A 56 1.20 -6.04 -8.87
CA ALA A 56 1.30 -6.23 -10.31
C ALA A 56 0.42 -7.41 -10.79
N ALA A 57 0.35 -8.48 -10.01
CA ALA A 57 -0.46 -9.65 -10.32
C ALA A 57 -1.94 -9.51 -9.89
N GLN A 58 -2.28 -8.50 -9.07
CA GLN A 58 -3.55 -8.41 -8.34
C GLN A 58 -3.86 -9.68 -7.52
N GLN A 59 -2.84 -10.20 -6.82
CA GLN A 59 -2.90 -11.46 -6.09
C GLN A 59 -2.24 -11.35 -4.73
N TYR A 60 -2.91 -11.87 -3.70
CA TYR A 60 -2.31 -12.05 -2.39
C TYR A 60 -1.13 -13.02 -2.47
N TYR A 61 -0.01 -12.62 -1.86
CA TYR A 61 1.22 -13.40 -1.81
C TYR A 61 1.72 -13.88 -3.18
N GLY A 62 1.56 -13.05 -4.22
CA GLY A 62 1.87 -13.41 -5.62
C GLY A 62 3.38 -13.54 -5.95
N HIS A 63 4.27 -13.21 -5.02
CA HIS A 63 5.71 -13.33 -5.24
C HIS A 63 6.17 -14.81 -5.12
N PRO A 64 6.95 -15.38 -6.07
CA PRO A 64 7.34 -16.80 -6.04
C PRO A 64 8.11 -17.25 -4.80
N ARG A 65 8.86 -16.34 -4.17
CA ARG A 65 9.57 -16.59 -2.90
C ARG A 65 8.68 -16.48 -1.65
N ASN A 66 7.39 -16.18 -1.80
CA ASN A 66 6.48 -16.13 -0.67
C ASN A 66 6.01 -17.54 -0.28
N HIS A 67 6.13 -17.88 1.00
CA HIS A 67 5.85 -19.23 1.50
C HIS A 67 4.40 -19.46 1.93
N PHE A 68 3.51 -18.47 1.83
CA PHE A 68 2.13 -18.60 2.27
C PHE A 68 1.41 -19.79 1.59
N TRP A 69 1.42 -19.84 0.25
CA TRP A 69 0.77 -20.92 -0.50
C TRP A 69 1.43 -22.29 -0.28
N PRO A 70 2.78 -22.43 -0.31
CA PRO A 70 3.45 -23.68 0.06
C PRO A 70 3.12 -24.19 1.47
N ILE A 71 3.03 -23.30 2.47
CA ILE A 71 2.71 -23.70 3.85
C ILE A 71 1.29 -24.26 3.92
N LEU A 72 0.31 -23.57 3.35
CA LEU A 72 -1.07 -24.06 3.32
C LEU A 72 -1.19 -25.38 2.54
N ALA A 73 -0.43 -25.52 1.45
CA ALA A 73 -0.40 -26.76 0.68
C ALA A 73 0.08 -27.95 1.52
N ALA A 74 1.13 -27.77 2.31
CA ALA A 74 1.63 -28.79 3.22
C ALA A 74 0.64 -29.11 4.35
N LEU A 75 -0.05 -28.10 4.89
CA LEU A 75 -1.03 -28.29 5.97
C LEU A 75 -2.31 -29.01 5.51
N TRP A 76 -2.75 -28.77 4.28
CA TRP A 76 -4.00 -29.33 3.77
C TRP A 76 -3.83 -30.53 2.83
N GLY A 77 -2.59 -30.88 2.46
CA GLY A 77 -2.33 -31.95 1.51
C GLY A 77 -2.86 -31.67 0.10
N VAL A 78 -2.94 -30.38 -0.29
CA VAL A 78 -3.42 -29.93 -1.59
C VAL A 78 -2.35 -29.07 -2.24
N ASP A 79 -1.99 -29.34 -3.50
CA ASP A 79 -0.98 -28.56 -4.21
C ASP A 79 -1.53 -27.20 -4.67
N LEU A 80 -1.72 -26.27 -3.70
CA LEU A 80 -2.22 -24.93 -3.97
C LEU A 80 -1.34 -24.14 -4.97
N PRO A 81 0.01 -24.16 -4.89
CA PRO A 81 0.84 -23.45 -5.86
C PRO A 81 0.60 -23.85 -7.32
N ALA A 82 0.26 -25.10 -7.60
CA ALA A 82 -0.06 -25.57 -8.95
C ALA A 82 -1.43 -25.09 -9.46
N LEU A 83 -2.33 -24.67 -8.58
CA LEU A 83 -3.67 -24.21 -8.96
C LEU A 83 -3.66 -22.78 -9.53
N PRO A 84 -4.58 -22.45 -10.46
CA PRO A 84 -4.91 -21.07 -10.78
C PRO A 84 -5.32 -20.30 -9.52
N TYR A 85 -4.97 -19.00 -9.46
CA TYR A 85 -5.20 -18.18 -8.26
C TYR A 85 -6.65 -18.22 -7.76
N HIS A 86 -7.64 -18.14 -8.66
CA HIS A 86 -9.05 -18.22 -8.26
C HIS A 86 -9.40 -19.54 -7.56
N GLN A 87 -8.83 -20.67 -8.02
CA GLN A 87 -9.06 -21.98 -7.40
C GLN A 87 -8.36 -22.09 -6.04
N ARG A 88 -7.18 -21.49 -5.89
CA ARG A 88 -6.52 -21.38 -4.58
C ARG A 88 -7.40 -20.64 -3.57
N LEU A 89 -8.01 -19.52 -3.98
CA LEU A 89 -8.90 -18.75 -3.10
C LEU A 89 -10.16 -19.55 -2.72
N LEU A 90 -10.72 -20.33 -3.64
CA LEU A 90 -11.86 -21.19 -3.36
C LEU A 90 -11.49 -22.28 -2.36
N GLN A 91 -10.37 -22.98 -2.58
CA GLN A 91 -9.87 -24.01 -1.68
C GLN A 91 -9.62 -23.43 -0.28
N MET A 92 -8.95 -22.28 -0.21
CA MET A 92 -8.69 -21.56 1.04
C MET A 92 -9.98 -21.24 1.80
N GLN A 93 -11.00 -20.72 1.12
CA GLN A 93 -12.28 -20.38 1.72
C GLN A 93 -13.05 -21.61 2.20
N GLN A 94 -12.95 -22.74 1.49
CA GLN A 94 -13.54 -24.03 1.94
C GLN A 94 -12.94 -24.51 3.26
N HIS A 95 -11.68 -24.20 3.52
CA HIS A 95 -11.01 -24.46 4.81
C HIS A 95 -11.30 -23.39 5.87
N GLY A 96 -12.16 -22.41 5.56
CA GLY A 96 -12.54 -21.33 6.48
C GLY A 96 -11.43 -20.30 6.70
N LEU A 97 -10.42 -20.23 5.82
CA LEU A 97 -9.38 -19.21 5.86
C LEU A 97 -9.74 -18.05 4.93
N GLY A 98 -9.53 -16.82 5.40
CA GLY A 98 -9.66 -15.59 4.63
C GLY A 98 -8.38 -14.76 4.63
N LEU A 99 -8.30 -13.81 3.71
CA LEU A 99 -7.17 -12.89 3.54
C LEU A 99 -7.61 -11.44 3.47
N TRP A 100 -6.83 -10.56 4.08
CA TRP A 100 -6.92 -9.13 3.86
C TRP A 100 -5.60 -8.43 4.22
N ASP A 101 -5.53 -7.13 4.04
CA ASP A 101 -4.41 -6.28 4.45
C ASP A 101 -4.91 -5.19 5.39
N VAL A 102 -4.05 -4.78 6.33
CA VAL A 102 -4.36 -3.73 7.31
C VAL A 102 -4.43 -2.36 6.64
N TYR A 103 -3.53 -2.08 5.69
CA TYR A 103 -3.47 -0.80 5.00
C TYR A 103 -4.21 -0.86 3.66
N ALA A 104 -5.23 -0.01 3.51
CA ALA A 104 -5.97 0.14 2.26
C ALA A 104 -5.15 0.84 1.17
N SER A 105 -4.27 1.77 1.56
CA SER A 105 -3.39 2.50 0.64
C SER A 105 -2.05 2.86 1.28
N CYS A 106 -1.03 3.07 0.46
CA CYS A 106 0.33 3.40 0.91
C CYS A 106 1.00 4.36 -0.08
N GLN A 107 1.75 5.33 0.44
CA GLN A 107 2.70 6.15 -0.34
C GLN A 107 4.10 5.64 -0.05
N ARG A 108 4.93 5.51 -1.08
CA ARG A 108 6.27 4.92 -0.99
C ARG A 108 7.30 5.79 -1.66
#